data_AF-A0A966G946-F1
#
_entry.id   AF-A0A966G946-F1
#
_cell.length_a   1.000
_cell.length_b   1.000
_cell.length_c   1.000
_cell.angle_alpha   90.00
_cell.angle_beta   90.00
_cell.angle_gamma   90.00
#
_symmetry.space_group_name_H-M   'P 1'
#
loop_
_entity.id
_entity.type
_entity.pdbx_description
1 polymer ?
#
loop_
_entity_poly.entity_id
_entity_poly.type
_entity_poly.pdbx_seq_one_letter_code
_entity_poly.pdbx_strand_id
1 'polypeptide(L)'
;MMPYNPKAYNPPEMDRSYLYRYFWAGAVCCALTCANFFLRYDGILPAWIMGGAIGGVLASSINGRADDYFRSLCAVGHKWAMAVLAAYLFAMFIAQSSDLGVSPGQVAFAGASAADMTAKTAILFDGYMLALCLSVAFYAGYIFQWARDHFGASEEE
;
A
#
# COMPACT_ATOMS: atom_id res chain seq x y z
N MET A 1 -1.07 -30.84 6.25
CA MET A 1 -0.83 -29.87 5.16
C MET A 1 0.55 -30.12 4.63
N MET A 2 0.68 -30.46 3.34
CA MET A 2 2.01 -30.60 2.72
C MET A 2 2.62 -29.19 2.55
N PRO A 3 3.91 -28.99 2.90
CA PRO A 3 4.60 -27.74 2.61
C PRO A 3 4.58 -27.45 1.11
N TYR A 4 4.21 -26.22 0.74
CA TYR A 4 4.17 -25.80 -0.66
C TYR A 4 5.56 -25.88 -1.29
N ASN A 5 5.66 -26.58 -2.41
CA ASN A 5 6.87 -26.66 -3.22
C ASN A 5 6.69 -25.81 -4.49
N PRO A 6 7.37 -24.66 -4.62
CA PRO A 6 7.32 -23.82 -5.82
C PRO A 6 7.91 -24.51 -7.07
N LYS A 7 8.64 -25.62 -6.90
CA LYS A 7 9.25 -26.44 -7.96
C LYS A 7 8.36 -27.63 -8.40
N ALA A 8 7.12 -27.75 -7.90
CA ALA A 8 6.22 -28.79 -8.40
C ALA A 8 5.90 -28.48 -9.88
N TYR A 9 6.41 -29.31 -10.79
CA TYR A 9 6.45 -29.16 -12.26
C TYR A 9 5.10 -28.86 -12.97
N ASN A 10 3.99 -28.88 -12.24
CA ASN A 10 2.71 -28.27 -12.61
C ASN A 10 1.77 -28.54 -11.42
N PRO A 11 1.46 -27.58 -10.54
CA PRO A 11 0.14 -27.64 -9.92
C PRO A 11 -0.84 -27.45 -11.08
N PRO A 12 -1.78 -28.38 -11.36
CA PRO A 12 -2.73 -28.21 -12.45
C PRO A 12 -3.37 -26.83 -12.31
N GLU A 13 -3.35 -26.03 -13.38
CA GLU A 13 -3.86 -24.65 -13.39
C GLU A 13 -5.29 -24.52 -12.83
N MET A 14 -6.00 -25.64 -12.71
CA MET A 14 -7.29 -25.81 -12.05
C MET A 14 -7.32 -25.50 -10.54
N ASP A 15 -6.20 -25.53 -9.82
CA ASP A 15 -6.15 -25.27 -8.36
C ASP A 15 -5.83 -23.80 -8.00
N ARG A 16 -5.45 -22.96 -8.97
CA ARG A 16 -5.22 -21.53 -8.70
C ARG A 16 -6.54 -20.83 -8.46
N SER A 17 -6.74 -20.32 -7.24
CA SER A 17 -7.98 -19.63 -6.90
C SER A 17 -8.24 -18.44 -7.83
N TYR A 18 -9.49 -18.27 -8.27
CA TYR A 18 -9.92 -17.15 -9.12
C TYR A 18 -9.59 -15.77 -8.54
N LEU A 19 -9.30 -15.69 -7.23
CA LEU A 19 -8.86 -14.48 -6.53
C LEU A 19 -7.58 -13.86 -7.12
N TYR A 20 -6.72 -14.67 -7.75
CA TYR A 20 -5.51 -14.16 -8.41
C TYR A 20 -5.84 -13.15 -9.51
N ARG A 21 -6.89 -13.40 -10.30
CA ARG A 21 -7.30 -12.51 -11.40
C ARG A 21 -7.83 -11.18 -10.88
N TYR A 22 -8.65 -11.23 -9.83
CA TYR A 22 -9.19 -10.03 -9.17
C TYR A 22 -8.09 -9.20 -8.50
N PHE A 23 -7.06 -9.85 -7.96
CA PHE A 23 -5.91 -9.17 -7.40
C PHE A 23 -5.15 -8.35 -8.45
N TRP A 24 -4.80 -8.95 -9.58
CA TRP A 24 -4.12 -8.25 -10.68
C TRP A 24 -4.97 -7.13 -11.27
N ALA A 25 -6.29 -7.34 -11.40
CA ALA A 25 -7.20 -6.26 -11.77
C ALA A 25 -7.14 -5.10 -10.77
N GLY A 26 -7.13 -5.39 -9.46
CA GLY A 26 -6.95 -4.39 -8.41
C GLY A 26 -5.60 -3.67 -8.48
N ALA A 27 -4.51 -4.38 -8.80
CA ALA A 27 -3.18 -3.79 -8.95
C ALA A 27 -3.12 -2.80 -10.13
N VAL A 28 -3.71 -3.14 -11.28
CA VAL A 28 -3.83 -2.23 -12.42
C VAL A 28 -4.68 -1.01 -12.05
N CYS A 29 -5.80 -1.23 -11.36
CA CYS A 29 -6.62 -0.15 -10.85
C CYS A 29 -5.86 0.77 -9.88
N CYS A 30 -4.99 0.22 -9.03
CA CYS A 30 -4.13 1.00 -8.14
C CYS A 30 -3.14 1.86 -8.95
N ALA A 31 -2.47 1.30 -9.95
CA ALA A 31 -1.57 2.04 -10.84
C ALA A 31 -2.30 3.17 -11.61
N LEU A 32 -3.50 2.89 -12.11
CA LEU A 32 -4.34 3.89 -12.77
C LEU A 32 -4.79 5.00 -11.80
N THR A 33 -5.10 4.65 -10.55
CA THR A 33 -5.42 5.64 -9.50
C THR A 33 -4.22 6.55 -9.22
N CYS A 34 -3.00 5.97 -9.16
CA CYS A 34 -1.77 6.74 -9.03
C CYS A 34 -1.57 7.69 -10.21
N ALA A 35 -1.75 7.21 -11.44
CA ALA A 35 -1.64 8.05 -12.63
C ALA A 35 -2.68 9.18 -12.62
N ASN A 36 -3.92 8.88 -12.20
CA ASN A 36 -4.98 9.87 -12.11
C ASN A 36 -4.67 10.98 -11.09
N PHE A 37 -4.01 10.65 -9.98
CA PHE A 37 -3.58 11.63 -8.98
C PHE A 37 -2.70 12.75 -9.59
N PHE A 38 -1.85 12.41 -10.56
CA PHE A 38 -1.02 13.39 -11.26
C PHE A 38 -1.74 14.08 -12.42
N LEU A 39 -2.58 13.34 -13.15
CA LEU A 39 -3.28 13.87 -14.32
C LEU A 39 -4.48 14.75 -13.95
N ARG A 40 -4.97 14.68 -12.70
CA ARG A 40 -6.12 15.43 -12.18
C ARG A 40 -7.34 15.36 -13.11
N TYR A 41 -7.58 14.18 -13.68
CA TYR A 41 -8.75 13.97 -14.52
C TYR A 41 -9.99 13.85 -13.64
N ASP A 42 -10.93 14.78 -13.81
CA ASP A 42 -12.20 14.82 -13.10
C ASP A 42 -13.30 14.18 -13.95
N GLY A 43 -13.63 12.94 -13.64
CA GLY A 43 -14.70 12.19 -14.28
C GLY A 43 -15.16 11.03 -13.40
N ILE A 44 -16.15 10.26 -13.87
CA ILE A 44 -16.66 9.12 -13.10
C ILE A 44 -15.66 7.94 -13.09
N LEU A 45 -14.87 7.77 -14.15
CA LEU A 45 -13.92 6.67 -14.33
C LEU A 45 -12.92 6.50 -13.14
N PRO A 46 -12.26 7.56 -12.63
CA PRO A 46 -11.43 7.49 -11.43
C PRO A 46 -12.11 6.84 -10.22
N ALA A 47 -13.41 7.08 -10.01
CA ALA A 47 -14.14 6.49 -8.88
C ALA A 47 -14.29 4.97 -9.03
N TRP A 48 -14.55 4.47 -10.25
CA TRP A 48 -14.62 3.03 -10.54
C TRP A 48 -13.25 2.37 -10.40
N ILE A 49 -12.20 3.03 -10.92
CA ILE A 49 -10.82 2.57 -10.82
C ILE A 49 -10.41 2.47 -9.35
N MET A 50 -10.68 3.51 -8.56
CA MET A 50 -10.40 3.49 -7.12
C MET A 50 -11.16 2.39 -6.39
N GLY A 51 -12.44 2.19 -6.72
CA GLY A 51 -13.24 1.09 -6.17
C GLY A 51 -12.63 -0.29 -6.46
N GLY A 52 -12.08 -0.49 -7.66
CA GLY A 52 -11.37 -1.71 -8.03
C GLY A 52 -10.08 -1.93 -7.24
N ALA A 53 -9.30 -0.87 -7.00
CA ALA A 53 -8.09 -0.93 -6.18
C ALA A 53 -8.42 -1.30 -4.72
N ILE A 54 -9.43 -0.65 -4.14
CA ILE A 54 -9.90 -0.93 -2.78
C ILE A 54 -10.45 -2.36 -2.69
N GLY A 55 -11.25 -2.78 -3.68
CA GLY A 55 -11.83 -4.11 -3.74
C GLY A 55 -10.78 -5.22 -3.73
N GLY A 56 -9.65 -5.03 -4.41
CA GLY A 56 -8.55 -6.00 -4.40
C GLY A 56 -7.84 -6.10 -3.03
N VAL A 57 -7.62 -4.97 -2.36
CA VAL A 57 -7.07 -4.96 -0.99
C VAL A 57 -8.07 -5.57 0.00
N LEU A 58 -9.35 -5.24 -0.11
CA LEU A 58 -10.41 -5.79 0.74
C LEU A 58 -10.60 -7.29 0.53
N ALA A 59 -10.52 -7.76 -0.72
CA ALA A 59 -10.57 -9.20 -1.01
C ALA A 59 -9.40 -9.96 -0.36
N SER A 60 -8.24 -9.32 -0.20
CA SER A 60 -7.07 -9.93 0.44
C SER A 60 -7.24 -10.15 1.95
N SER A 61 -8.14 -9.42 2.61
CA SER A 61 -8.42 -9.61 4.04
C SER A 61 -9.48 -10.69 4.30
N ILE A 62 -10.32 -10.99 3.30
CA ILE A 62 -11.38 -12.00 3.38
C ILE A 62 -10.81 -13.37 2.96
N ASN A 63 -10.21 -14.07 3.93
CA ASN A 63 -9.39 -15.27 3.71
C ASN A 63 -10.15 -16.61 3.60
N GLY A 64 -11.49 -16.62 3.60
CA GLY A 64 -12.26 -17.86 3.79
C GLY A 64 -12.15 -18.93 2.69
N ARG A 65 -11.74 -18.57 1.47
CA ARG A 65 -11.65 -19.48 0.31
C ARG A 65 -10.34 -19.33 -0.49
N ALA A 66 -9.35 -18.65 0.09
CA ALA A 66 -8.07 -18.41 -0.57
C ALA A 66 -7.08 -19.55 -0.31
N ASP A 67 -6.32 -19.93 -1.34
CA ASP A 67 -5.21 -20.88 -1.25
C ASP A 67 -4.08 -20.33 -0.35
N ASP A 68 -3.39 -21.21 0.38
CA ASP A 68 -2.31 -20.86 1.31
C ASP A 68 -1.17 -20.08 0.64
N TYR A 69 -0.89 -20.35 -0.64
CA TYR A 69 0.08 -19.57 -1.40
C TYR A 69 -0.38 -18.12 -1.60
N PHE A 70 -1.64 -17.90 -2.01
CA PHE A 70 -2.21 -16.56 -2.17
C PHE A 70 -2.23 -15.81 -0.84
N ARG A 71 -2.52 -16.51 0.27
CA ARG A 71 -2.47 -15.93 1.62
C ARG A 71 -1.06 -15.51 2.01
N SER A 72 -0.05 -16.30 1.65
CA SER A 72 1.36 -15.97 1.90
C SER A 72 1.79 -14.69 1.16
N LEU A 73 1.39 -14.57 -0.12
CA LEU A 73 1.63 -13.39 -0.96
C LEU A 73 0.96 -12.14 -0.37
N CYS A 74 -0.31 -12.27 0.00
CA CYS A 74 -1.05 -11.18 0.63
C CYS A 74 -0.43 -10.80 1.98
N ALA A 75 0.08 -11.75 2.76
CA ALA A 75 0.72 -11.45 4.04
C ALA A 75 1.98 -10.59 3.87
N VAL A 76 2.80 -10.81 2.84
CA VAL A 76 3.94 -9.93 2.56
C VAL A 76 3.48 -8.55 2.08
N GLY A 77 2.46 -8.47 1.23
CA GLY A 77 1.83 -7.19 0.88
C GLY A 77 1.39 -6.41 2.12
N HIS A 78 0.71 -7.04 3.06
CA HIS A 78 0.30 -6.41 4.32
C HIS A 78 1.48 -5.96 5.18
N LYS A 79 2.58 -6.74 5.23
CA LYS A 79 3.81 -6.35 5.95
C LYS A 79 4.41 -5.08 5.36
N TRP A 80 4.44 -4.95 4.03
CA TRP A 80 4.94 -3.75 3.35
C TRP A 80 4.05 -2.53 3.63
N ALA A 81 2.73 -2.70 3.54
CA ALA A 81 1.78 -1.63 3.88
C ALA A 81 1.94 -1.17 5.34
N MET A 82 2.07 -2.11 6.28
CA MET A 82 2.30 -1.78 7.69
C MET A 82 3.64 -1.12 7.95
N ALA A 83 4.70 -1.52 7.23
CA ALA A 83 6.01 -0.87 7.33
C ALA A 83 5.95 0.59 6.87
N VAL A 84 5.26 0.85 5.74
CA VAL A 84 5.04 2.21 5.24
C VAL A 84 4.18 3.03 6.21
N LEU A 85 3.11 2.44 6.75
CA LEU A 85 2.28 3.10 7.76
C LEU A 85 3.08 3.47 9.01
N ALA A 86 3.90 2.54 9.53
CA ALA A 86 4.73 2.78 10.70
C ALA A 86 5.77 3.88 10.45
N ALA A 87 6.43 3.87 9.28
CA ALA A 87 7.36 4.91 8.89
C ALA A 87 6.68 6.28 8.77
N TYR A 88 5.48 6.33 8.19
CA TYR A 88 4.66 7.54 8.11
C TYR A 88 4.28 8.06 9.51
N LEU A 89 3.78 7.21 10.40
CA LEU A 89 3.42 7.59 11.76
C LEU A 89 4.64 8.04 12.59
N PHE A 90 5.80 7.43 12.36
CA PHE A 90 7.04 7.85 12.99
C PHE A 90 7.51 9.23 12.50
N ALA A 91 7.44 9.49 11.19
CA ALA A 91 7.71 10.81 10.63
C ALA A 91 6.75 11.87 11.18
N MET A 92 5.47 11.52 11.32
CA MET A 92 4.45 12.37 11.94
C MET A 92 4.76 12.69 13.41
N PHE A 93 5.18 11.69 14.17
CA PHE A 93 5.60 11.88 15.57
C PHE A 93 6.77 12.86 15.69
N ILE A 94 7.78 12.74 14.81
CA ILE A 94 8.92 13.68 14.77
C ILE A 94 8.45 15.09 14.41
N ALA A 95 7.63 15.24 13.37
CA ALA A 95 7.13 16.54 12.93
C ALA A 95 6.33 17.25 14.04
N GLN A 96 5.41 16.54 14.69
CA GLN A 96 4.65 17.09 15.82
C GLN A 96 5.54 17.44 17.02
N SER A 97 6.56 16.62 17.30
CA SER A 97 7.52 16.91 18.36
C SER A 97 8.39 18.13 18.07
N SER A 98 8.70 18.40 16.79
CA SER A 98 9.44 19.61 16.39
C SER A 98 8.61 20.89 16.45
N ASP A 99 7.28 20.81 16.20
CA ASP A 99 6.36 21.94 16.34
C ASP A 99 6.15 22.35 17.82
N LEU A 100 6.29 21.42 18.77
CA LEU A 100 6.28 21.73 20.21
C LEU A 100 7.52 22.53 20.67
N GLY A 101 8.52 22.71 19.79
CA GLY A 101 9.73 23.50 20.03
C GLY A 101 9.52 25.02 20.07
N VAL A 102 8.29 25.50 19.79
CA VAL A 102 7.96 26.92 20.00
C VAL A 102 7.85 27.17 21.50
N SER A 103 8.98 27.51 22.12
CA SER A 103 8.98 27.99 23.50
C SER A 103 8.02 29.18 23.64
N PRO A 104 7.37 29.38 24.81
CA PRO A 104 6.54 30.56 25.06
C PRO A 104 7.24 31.89 24.71
N GLY A 105 8.57 31.93 24.78
CA GLY A 105 9.39 33.07 24.36
C GLY A 105 9.34 33.38 22.87
N GLN A 106 9.27 32.38 21.98
CA GLN A 106 9.20 32.66 20.53
C GLN A 106 7.85 33.26 20.11
N VAL A 107 6.74 32.80 20.71
CA VAL A 107 5.43 33.41 20.48
C VAL A 107 5.36 34.83 21.08
N ALA A 108 5.94 35.01 22.27
CA ALA A 108 5.91 36.30 22.98
C ALA A 108 6.86 37.36 22.38
N PHE A 109 8.02 36.99 21.83
CA PHE A 109 9.05 37.94 21.39
C PHE A 109 9.22 38.02 19.86
N ALA A 110 8.88 36.99 19.09
CA ALA A 110 9.10 36.97 17.64
C ALA A 110 7.82 37.16 16.80
N GLY A 111 6.65 37.25 17.43
CA GLY A 111 5.37 37.43 16.73
C GLY A 111 4.98 36.25 15.82
N ALA A 112 5.66 35.10 15.96
CA ALA A 112 5.38 33.91 15.17
C ALA A 112 4.02 33.32 15.57
N SER A 113 3.13 33.14 14.59
CA SER A 113 1.82 32.54 14.83
C SER A 113 1.88 31.02 14.59
N ALA A 114 1.20 30.23 15.43
CA ALA A 114 1.04 28.79 15.22
C ALA A 114 0.31 28.44 13.89
N ALA A 115 -0.34 29.43 13.27
CA ALA A 115 -1.05 29.31 12.00
C ALA A 115 -0.09 29.25 10.78
N ASP A 116 1.11 29.83 10.88
CA ASP A 116 2.07 29.86 9.76
C ASP A 116 2.78 28.51 9.54
N MET A 117 2.80 27.63 10.56
CA MET A 117 3.40 26.28 10.47
C MET A 117 2.39 25.18 10.09
N THR A 118 1.10 25.38 10.39
CA THR A 118 0.02 24.42 10.09
C THR A 118 -0.25 24.23 8.59
N ALA A 119 0.10 25.22 7.76
CA ALA A 119 -0.03 25.12 6.31
C ALA A 119 0.97 24.13 5.66
N LYS A 120 2.17 23.96 6.24
CA LYS A 120 3.19 23.02 5.71
C LYS A 120 2.92 21.57 6.11
N THR A 121 2.28 21.35 7.25
CA THR A 121 1.86 20.02 7.71
C THR A 121 0.62 19.50 6.98
N ALA A 122 -0.18 20.37 6.32
CA ALA A 122 -1.42 19.99 5.64
C ALA A 122 -1.26 18.92 4.54
N ILE A 123 -0.11 18.86 3.85
CA ILE A 123 0.16 17.83 2.82
C ILE A 123 0.40 16.46 3.45
N LEU A 124 1.00 16.41 4.66
CA LEU A 124 1.13 15.15 5.41
C LEU A 124 -0.24 14.63 5.85
N PHE A 125 -1.22 15.50 6.10
CA PHE A 125 -2.55 15.13 6.59
C PHE A 125 -3.54 14.68 5.51
N ASP A 126 -3.14 14.59 4.24
CA ASP A 126 -4.03 14.08 3.20
C ASP A 126 -4.19 12.55 3.31
N GLY A 127 -5.27 12.14 3.98
CA GLY A 127 -5.63 10.73 4.14
C GLY A 127 -5.84 10.00 2.83
N TYR A 128 -6.19 10.71 1.75
CA TYR A 128 -6.31 10.12 0.42
C TYR A 128 -4.93 9.69 -0.12
N MET A 129 -3.94 10.58 -0.02
CA MET A 129 -2.56 10.29 -0.43
C MET A 129 -1.97 9.14 0.40
N LEU A 130 -2.23 9.12 1.72
CA LEU A 130 -1.81 8.02 2.58
C LEU A 130 -2.42 6.69 2.14
N ALA A 131 -3.74 6.65 1.89
CA ALA A 131 -4.42 5.44 1.44
C ALA A 131 -3.87 4.92 0.09
N LEU A 132 -3.52 5.84 -0.81
CA LEU A 132 -2.90 5.52 -2.09
C LEU A 132 -1.49 4.94 -1.89
N CYS A 133 -0.65 5.57 -1.06
CA CYS A 133 0.68 5.05 -0.71
C CYS A 133 0.62 3.65 -0.08
N LEU A 134 -0.33 3.41 0.83
CA LEU A 134 -0.52 2.09 1.47
C LEU A 134 -0.97 1.04 0.46
N SER A 135 -1.88 1.41 -0.44
CA SER A 135 -2.35 0.52 -1.51
C SER A 135 -1.19 0.14 -2.45
N VAL A 136 -0.37 1.11 -2.85
CA VAL A 136 0.84 0.86 -3.67
C VAL A 136 1.82 -0.03 -2.92
N ALA A 137 2.11 0.26 -1.66
CA ALA A 137 3.02 -0.56 -0.85
C ALA A 137 2.54 -2.01 -0.72
N PHE A 138 1.23 -2.20 -0.55
CA PHE A 138 0.61 -3.51 -0.51
C PHE A 138 0.80 -4.28 -1.82
N TYR A 139 0.44 -3.69 -2.96
CA TYR A 139 0.58 -4.32 -4.27
C TYR A 139 2.05 -4.55 -4.63
N ALA A 140 2.93 -3.62 -4.29
CA ALA A 140 4.38 -3.75 -4.49
C ALA A 140 4.96 -4.93 -3.70
N GLY A 141 4.60 -5.09 -2.42
CA GLY A 141 5.06 -6.21 -1.61
C GLY A 141 4.57 -7.56 -2.13
N TYR A 142 3.32 -7.63 -2.60
CA TYR A 142 2.79 -8.82 -3.25
C TYR A 142 3.56 -9.16 -4.53
N ILE A 143 3.72 -8.17 -5.43
CA ILE A 143 4.39 -8.36 -6.72
C ILE A 143 5.86 -8.72 -6.49
N PHE A 144 6.52 -8.12 -5.50
CA PHE A 144 7.90 -8.45 -5.14
C PHE A 144 8.04 -9.91 -4.71
N GLN A 145 7.18 -10.41 -3.82
CA GLN A 145 7.25 -11.82 -3.42
C GLN A 145 6.94 -12.73 -4.62
N TRP A 146 5.91 -12.42 -5.40
CA TRP A 146 5.58 -13.17 -6.60
C TRP A 146 6.76 -13.24 -7.58
N ALA A 147 7.38 -12.10 -7.88
CA ALA A 147 8.52 -11.97 -8.78
C ALA A 147 9.75 -12.71 -8.23
N ARG A 148 10.05 -12.57 -6.94
CA ARG A 148 11.15 -13.29 -6.29
C ARG A 148 10.96 -14.80 -6.41
N ASP A 149 9.73 -15.29 -6.19
CA ASP A 149 9.45 -16.72 -6.23
C ASP A 149 9.46 -17.26 -7.67
N HIS A 150 9.18 -16.45 -8.69
CA HIS A 150 9.18 -16.87 -10.12
C HIS A 150 10.53 -16.65 -10.83
N PHE A 151 11.30 -15.61 -10.48
CA PHE A 151 12.57 -15.28 -11.12
C PHE A 151 13.79 -15.70 -10.30
N GLY A 152 13.69 -15.78 -8.98
CA GLY A 152 14.79 -16.23 -8.11
C GLY A 152 14.95 -17.75 -8.05
N ALA A 153 14.02 -18.51 -8.65
CA ALA A 153 14.06 -19.97 -8.68
C ALA A 153 14.90 -20.56 -9.82
N SER A 154 15.48 -19.73 -10.71
CA SER A 154 16.24 -20.17 -11.88
C SER A 154 17.75 -20.33 -11.70
N GLU A 155 18.29 -20.12 -10.49
CA GLU A 155 19.75 -20.18 -10.24
C GLU A 155 20.23 -21.47 -9.51
N GLU A 156 19.37 -22.46 -9.33
CA GLU A 156 19.75 -23.76 -8.69
C GLU A 156 19.43 -24.99 -9.56
N GLU A 157 19.73 -24.92 -10.85
CA GLU A 157 19.95 -26.12 -11.70
C GLU A 157 21.33 -26.09 -12.36
#